data_AF-A0A1G2ZWE2-F1
#
_entry.id   AF-A0A1G2ZWE2-F1
#
_cell.length_a   1.000
_cell.length_b   1.000
_cell.length_c   1.000
_cell.angle_alpha   90.00
_cell.angle_beta   90.00
_cell.angle_gamma   90.00
#
_symmetry.space_group_name_H-M   'P 1'
#
loop_
_entity.id
_entity.type
_entity.pdbx_description
1 polymer ?
#
loop_
_entity_poly.entity_id
_entity_poly.type
_entity_poly.pdbx_seq_one_letter_code
_entity_poly.pdbx_strand_id
1 'polypeptide(L)' 'MDVVDPRFAPGVGTPVKGGLNYREAHFVMELVSDDGRMTSLDIVEMNPIMDDHNTTAELAAELIQSAFGKEII' A
#
# COMPACT_ATOMS: atom_id res chain seq x y z
N MET A 1 5.52 1.54 -3.04
CA MET A 1 4.47 0.61 -3.51
C MET A 1 5.03 -0.76 -3.89
N ASP A 2 6.23 -0.79 -4.48
CA ASP A 2 6.99 -2.00 -4.88
C ASP A 2 7.27 -3.05 -3.77
N VAL A 3 7.11 -2.70 -2.50
CA VAL A 3 7.15 -3.66 -1.37
C VAL A 3 6.00 -4.68 -1.39
N VAL A 4 4.88 -4.33 -2.01
CA VAL A 4 3.72 -5.23 -2.17
C VAL A 4 3.96 -6.16 -3.34
N ASP A 5 3.57 -7.43 -3.20
CA ASP A 5 3.68 -8.40 -4.28
C ASP A 5 2.96 -7.91 -5.55
N PRO A 6 3.58 -8.00 -6.75
CA PRO A 6 3.01 -7.50 -7.99
C PRO A 6 1.65 -8.09 -8.38
N ARG A 7 1.24 -9.20 -7.75
CA ARG A 7 -0.14 -9.73 -7.87
C ARG A 7 -1.20 -8.79 -7.31
N PHE A 8 -0.84 -7.93 -6.36
CA PHE A 8 -1.72 -6.93 -5.74
C PHE A 8 -1.36 -5.49 -6.12
N ALA A 9 -0.09 -5.23 -6.48
CA ALA A 9 0.40 -3.92 -6.89
C ALA A 9 1.19 -3.99 -8.21
N PRO A 10 0.54 -4.26 -9.36
CA PRO A 10 1.23 -4.40 -10.65
C PRO A 10 1.84 -3.09 -11.17
N GLY A 11 1.26 -1.95 -10.82
CA GLY A 11 1.60 -0.59 -11.25
C GLY A 11 2.77 0.02 -10.52
N VAL A 12 3.93 -0.63 -10.58
CA VAL A 12 5.18 -0.18 -9.95
C VAL A 12 6.34 -0.24 -10.95
N GLY A 13 7.37 0.60 -10.75
CA GLY A 13 8.52 0.67 -11.67
C GLY A 13 9.37 -0.59 -11.71
N THR A 14 9.55 -1.26 -10.56
CA THR A 14 10.41 -2.45 -10.41
C THR A 14 9.67 -3.56 -9.66
N PRO A 15 8.80 -4.35 -10.33
CA PRO A 15 8.02 -5.40 -9.66
C PRO A 15 8.92 -6.57 -9.20
N VAL A 16 8.84 -6.93 -7.92
CA VAL A 16 9.60 -8.05 -7.31
C VAL A 16 8.64 -9.07 -6.66
N LYS A 17 8.77 -10.35 -7.02
CA LYS A 17 7.92 -11.43 -6.47
C LYS A 17 8.22 -11.71 -5.00
N GLY A 18 7.19 -12.12 -4.24
CA GLY A 18 7.34 -12.49 -2.84
C GLY A 18 7.30 -11.32 -1.87
N GLY A 19 6.73 -10.19 -2.29
CA GLY A 19 6.43 -9.05 -1.43
C GLY A 19 5.24 -9.30 -0.51
N LEU A 20 4.81 -8.24 0.18
CA LEU A 20 3.66 -8.29 1.07
C LEU A 20 2.38 -8.58 0.29
N ASN A 21 1.49 -9.38 0.87
CA ASN A 21 0.14 -9.50 0.36
C ASN A 21 -0.74 -8.32 0.84
N TYR A 22 -1.93 -8.19 0.26
CA TYR A 22 -2.90 -7.13 0.60
C TYR A 22 -3.12 -6.95 2.11
N ARG A 23 -3.37 -8.06 2.83
CA ARG A 23 -3.69 -8.02 4.27
C ARG A 23 -2.48 -7.65 5.11
N GLU A 24 -1.30 -8.13 4.74
CA GLU A 24 -0.06 -7.78 5.43
C GLU A 24 0.26 -6.28 5.30
N ALA A 25 0.07 -5.71 4.10
CA ALA A 25 0.29 -4.30 3.86
C ALA A 25 -0.68 -3.43 4.72
N HIS A 26 -1.96 -3.80 4.77
CA HIS A 26 -2.93 -3.14 5.64
C HIS A 26 -2.57 -3.25 7.12
N PHE A 27 -2.24 -4.46 7.59
CA PHE A 27 -1.89 -4.69 8.98
C PHE A 27 -0.68 -3.85 9.42
N VAL A 28 0.34 -3.68 8.56
CA VAL A 28 1.47 -2.81 8.87
C VAL A 28 1.04 -1.34 9.00
N MET A 29 0.14 -0.85 8.14
CA MET A 29 -0.37 0.53 8.23
C MET A 29 -1.25 0.75 9.47
N GLU A 30 -2.05 -0.24 9.85
CA GLU A 30 -2.83 -0.23 11.09
C GLU A 30 -1.90 -0.13 12.31
N LEU A 31 -0.86 -0.96 12.38
CA LEU A 31 0.14 -0.89 13.45
C LEU A 31 0.84 0.49 13.53
N VAL A 32 1.13 1.12 12.38
CA VAL A 32 1.70 2.47 12.33
C VAL A 32 0.70 3.51 12.84
N SER A 33 -0.59 3.33 12.53
CA SER A 33 -1.66 4.20 13.02
C SER A 33 -1.83 4.09 14.54
N ASP A 34 -1.93 2.86 15.04
CA ASP A 34 -2.10 2.53 16.47
C ASP A 34 -0.97 3.08 17.35
N ASP A 35 0.25 3.11 16.81
CA ASP A 35 1.42 3.64 17.51
C ASP A 35 1.34 5.15 17.79
N GLY A 36 0.51 5.89 17.04
CA GLY A 36 0.19 7.30 17.29
C GLY A 36 1.36 8.29 17.12
N ARG A 37 2.52 7.82 16.64
CA ARG A 37 3.74 8.63 16.46
C ARG A 37 4.01 9.02 15.00
N MET A 38 3.19 8.56 14.05
CA MET A 38 3.30 8.95 12.65
C MET A 38 2.99 10.45 12.48
N THR A 39 3.94 11.21 11.95
CA THR A 39 3.78 12.67 11.69
C THR A 39 3.60 13.00 10.21
N SER A 40 4.01 12.10 9.32
CA SER A 40 4.05 12.30 7.87
C SER A 40 4.09 10.94 7.17
N LEU A 41 3.57 10.88 5.94
CA LEU A 41 3.53 9.68 5.11
C LEU A 41 3.83 10.06 3.66
N ASP A 42 4.75 9.35 3.02
CA ASP A 42 5.04 9.46 1.59
C ASP A 42 4.61 8.19 0.87
N ILE A 43 3.88 8.34 -0.24
CA ILE A 43 3.50 7.24 -1.13
C ILE A 43 4.27 7.38 -2.44
N VAL A 44 5.15 6.42 -2.70
CA VAL A 44 6.10 6.47 -3.82
C VAL A 44 6.10 5.17 -4.64
N GLU A 45 6.78 5.21 -5.78
CA GLU A 45 7.00 4.08 -6.72
C GLU A 45 5.73 3.58 -7.41
N MET A 46 4.71 4.43 -7.54
CA MET A 46 3.54 4.14 -8.36
C MET A 46 3.81 4.49 -9.83
N ASN A 47 3.39 3.60 -10.74
CA ASN A 47 3.53 3.76 -12.18
C ASN A 47 2.21 3.42 -12.90
N PRO A 48 1.38 4.42 -13.24
CA PRO A 48 0.10 4.20 -13.92
C PRO A 48 0.20 3.49 -15.27
N ILE A 49 1.34 3.59 -15.97
CA ILE A 49 1.54 2.95 -17.28
C ILE A 49 1.60 1.42 -17.13
N MET A 50 2.09 0.93 -15.99
CA MET A 50 2.22 -0.49 -15.68
C MET A 50 1.06 -1.02 -14.84
N ASP A 51 0.15 -0.15 -14.41
CA ASP A 51 -0.95 -0.52 -13.53
C ASP A 51 -2.08 -1.19 -14.32
N ASP A 52 -2.80 -2.08 -13.66
CA ASP A 52 -3.97 -2.75 -14.22
C ASP A 52 -5.23 -2.15 -13.62
N HIS A 53 -6.00 -1.40 -14.40
CA HIS A 53 -7.26 -0.78 -13.97
C HIS A 53 -7.15 0.02 -12.65
N ASN A 54 -6.04 0.75 -12.45
CA ASN A 54 -5.74 1.49 -11.21
C ASN A 54 -5.65 0.64 -9.93
N THR A 55 -5.50 -0.68 -10.03
CA THR A 55 -5.44 -1.58 -8.85
C THR A 55 -4.39 -1.12 -7.84
N THR A 56 -3.21 -0.68 -8.30
CA THR A 56 -2.14 -0.21 -7.41
C THR A 56 -2.47 1.15 -6.81
N ALA A 57 -3.09 2.04 -7.58
CA ALA A 57 -3.53 3.35 -7.09
C ALA A 57 -4.66 3.23 -6.05
N GLU A 58 -5.61 2.31 -6.26
CA GLU A 58 -6.67 1.99 -5.31
C GLU A 58 -6.09 1.42 -4.02
N LEU A 59 -5.19 0.43 -4.13
CA LEU A 59 -4.47 -0.11 -2.97
C LEU A 59 -3.70 0.98 -2.21
N ALA A 60 -3.00 1.88 -2.91
CA ALA A 60 -2.29 2.98 -2.27
C ALA A 60 -3.24 3.88 -1.46
N ALA A 61 -4.41 4.21 -2.02
CA ALA A 61 -5.42 5.00 -1.32
C ALA A 61 -5.97 4.26 -0.09
N GLU A 62 -6.20 2.95 -0.19
CA GLU A 62 -6.67 2.12 0.93
C GLU A 62 -5.62 2.03 2.05
N LEU A 63 -4.34 1.88 1.72
CA LEU A 63 -3.24 1.87 2.69
C LEU A 63 -3.07 3.22 3.39
N ILE A 64 -3.23 4.34 2.66
CA ILE A 64 -3.31 5.67 3.28
C ILE A 64 -4.45 5.69 4.30
N GLN A 65 -5.65 5.21 3.93
CA GLN A 65 -6.78 5.21 4.86
C GLN A 65 -6.48 4.40 6.14
N SER A 66 -5.86 3.23 6.03
CA SER A 66 -5.44 2.45 7.21
C SER A 66 -4.39 3.21 8.05
N ALA A 67 -3.40 3.85 7.43
CA ALA A 67 -2.40 4.64 8.16
C ALA A 67 -3.01 5.83 8.92
N PHE A 68 -4.11 6.39 8.41
CA PHE A 68 -4.87 7.48 9.04
C PHE A 68 -6.05 6.99 9.91
N GLY A 69 -6.08 5.71 10.30
CA GLY A 69 -6.98 5.21 11.34
C GLY A 69 -8.30 4.62 10.83
N LYS A 70 -8.40 4.27 9.55
CA LYS A 70 -9.54 3.48 9.06
C LYS A 70 -9.42 2.05 9.56
N GLU A 71 -10.34 1.66 10.43
CA GLU A 71 -10.52 0.30 10.90
C GLU A 71 -11.66 -0.42 10.14
N ILE A 72 -11.67 -1.74 10.19
CA ILE A 72 -12.72 -2.57 9.57
C ILE A 72 -14.00 -2.59 10.42
N ILE A 73 -13.90 -2.37 11.75
CA ILE A 73 -14.98 -2.53 12.73
C ILE A 73 -15.14 -1.26 13.56
#